data_AF-A0A9J6AUZ3-F1
#
_entry.id   AF-A0A9J6AUZ3-F1
#
_cell.length_a   1.000
_cell.length_b   1.000
_cell.length_c   1.000
_cell.angle_alpha   90.00
_cell.angle_beta   90.00
_cell.angle_gamma   90.00
#
_symmetry.space_group_name_H-M   'P 1'
#
loop_
_entity.id
_entity.type
_entity.pdbx_description
1 polymer ?
#
loop_
_entity_poly.entity_id
_entity_poly.type
_entity_poly.pdbx_seq_one_letter_code
_entity_poly.pdbx_strand_id
1 'polypeptide(L)'
;MSNRFLNTGGEELLNMLNGAKMSEMNVSLIEPSCQVGQINLRKWTMNKNNGKTSSSYVLVKHWNDVTKRNGLESGMKMQLWAFRKDENLCFALVKIS
;
A
#
# COMPACT_ATOMS: atom_id res chain seq x y z
N MET A 1 -12.76 -6.66 11.00
CA MET A 1 -11.51 -7.43 11.05
C MET A 1 -10.39 -6.46 11.35
N SER A 2 -9.53 -6.75 12.34
CA SER A 2 -8.34 -5.95 12.58
C SER A 2 -7.28 -6.30 11.54
N ASN A 3 -6.82 -5.32 10.76
CA ASN A 3 -5.76 -5.49 9.77
C ASN A 3 -4.42 -5.53 10.51
N ARG A 4 -3.84 -6.72 10.69
CA ARG A 4 -2.66 -6.93 11.55
C ARG A 4 -1.34 -6.34 11.01
N PHE A 5 -1.33 -5.80 9.79
CA PHE A 5 -0.12 -5.24 9.20
C PHE A 5 0.12 -3.78 9.60
N LEU A 6 -0.93 -3.03 9.95
CA LEU A 6 -0.84 -1.69 10.49
C LEU A 6 -0.86 -1.75 12.02
N ASN A 7 -0.07 -0.89 12.65
CA ASN A 7 -0.25 -0.56 14.05
C ASN A 7 -1.41 0.45 14.19
N THR A 8 -1.87 0.67 15.43
CA THR A 8 -2.99 1.58 15.71
C THR A 8 -2.75 2.98 15.14
N GLY A 9 -1.57 3.56 15.37
CA GLY A 9 -1.24 4.89 14.84
C GLY A 9 -1.21 4.96 13.31
N GLY A 10 -0.79 3.88 12.64
CA GLY A 10 -0.81 3.81 11.19
C GLY A 10 -2.22 3.70 10.60
N GLU A 11 -3.11 2.96 11.26
CA GLU A 11 -4.52 2.88 10.89
C GLU A 11 -5.24 4.21 11.12
N GLU A 12 -5.00 4.87 12.25
CA GLU A 12 -5.51 6.21 12.54
C GLU A 12 -5.04 7.21 11.48
N LEU A 13 -3.75 7.22 11.16
CA LEU A 13 -3.19 8.08 10.11
C LEU A 13 -3.89 7.90 8.77
N LEU A 14 -4.08 6.66 8.32
CA LEU A 14 -4.71 6.39 7.02
C LEU A 14 -6.22 6.63 7.00
N ASN A 15 -6.87 6.70 8.17
CA ASN A 15 -8.28 7.08 8.29
C ASN A 15 -8.48 8.59 8.35
N MET A 16 -7.44 9.39 8.63
CA MET A 16 -7.53 10.84 8.70
C MET A 16 -7.65 11.49 7.31
N LEU A 17 -8.40 12.58 7.25
CA LEU A 17 -8.46 13.47 6.09
C LEU A 17 -7.50 14.66 6.32
N ASN A 18 -6.62 14.90 5.35
CA ASN A 18 -5.81 16.12 5.27
C ASN A 18 -6.54 17.12 4.34
N GLY A 19 -7.48 17.86 4.90
CA GLY A 19 -8.40 18.70 4.14
C GLY A 19 -9.35 17.86 3.27
N ALA A 20 -9.40 18.11 1.96
CA ALA A 20 -10.21 17.32 1.02
C ALA A 20 -9.53 16.01 0.55
N LYS A 21 -8.28 15.75 0.96
CA LYS A 21 -7.51 14.59 0.51
C LYS A 21 -7.34 13.57 1.63
N MET A 22 -7.45 12.28 1.30
CA MET A 22 -7.08 11.21 2.23
C MET A 22 -5.58 11.28 2.55
N SER A 23 -5.24 11.05 3.82
CA SER A 23 -3.87 10.99 4.27
C SER A 23 -3.10 9.84 3.62
N GLU A 24 -1.78 9.95 3.64
CA GLU A 24 -0.87 8.97 3.04
C GLU A 24 0.28 8.65 4.00
N MET A 25 0.82 7.46 3.85
CA MET A 25 1.99 6.99 4.58
C MET A 25 3.10 6.67 3.57
N ASN A 26 4.30 7.21 3.78
CA ASN A 26 5.49 6.78 3.07
C ASN A 26 5.97 5.47 3.69
N VAL A 27 6.17 4.45 2.87
CA VAL A 27 6.65 3.12 3.30
C VAL A 27 7.72 2.64 2.34
N SER A 28 8.71 1.93 2.87
CA SER A 28 9.74 1.30 2.06
C SER A 28 9.16 0.11 1.28
N LEU A 29 9.58 -0.05 0.03
CA LEU A 29 9.24 -1.18 -0.82
C LEU A 29 10.51 -1.83 -1.35
N ILE A 30 10.67 -3.12 -1.09
CA ILE A 30 11.61 -3.98 -1.82
C ILE A 30 10.91 -4.44 -3.08
N GLU A 31 11.43 -4.02 -4.23
CA GLU A 31 10.90 -4.33 -5.55
C GLU A 31 11.36 -5.73 -6.03
N PRO A 32 10.69 -6.33 -7.03
CA PRO A 32 11.12 -7.60 -7.62
C PRO A 32 12.57 -7.61 -8.13
N SER A 33 13.07 -6.45 -8.59
CA SER A 33 14.46 -6.23 -9.01
C SER A 33 15.46 -6.10 -7.84
N CYS A 34 15.04 -6.36 -6.60
CA CYS A 34 15.80 -6.14 -5.36
C CYS A 34 16.18 -4.68 -5.07
N GLN A 35 15.67 -3.72 -5.86
CA GLN A 35 15.79 -2.30 -5.54
C GLN A 35 14.90 -1.95 -4.35
N VAL A 36 15.39 -1.07 -3.47
CA VAL A 36 14.62 -0.54 -2.35
C VAL A 36 14.23 0.90 -2.66
N GLY A 37 12.92 1.15 -2.73
CA GLY A 37 12.35 2.46 -3.00
C GLY A 37 11.36 2.89 -1.91
N GLN A 38 10.86 4.12 -2.03
CA GLN A 38 9.72 4.59 -1.25
C GLN A 38 8.44 4.52 -2.08
N ILE A 39 7.33 4.17 -1.43
CA ILE A 39 6.01 4.16 -2.05
C ILE A 39 4.97 4.74 -1.09
N ASN A 40 3.89 5.30 -1.64
CA ASN A 40 2.79 5.79 -0.82
C ASN A 40 1.69 4.75 -0.64
N LEU A 41 1.42 4.41 0.61
CA LEU A 41 0.25 3.68 1.04
C LEU A 41 -0.88 4.67 1.36
N ARG A 42 -2.08 4.41 0.82
CA ARG A 42 -3.31 5.10 1.19
C ARG A 42 -4.42 4.11 1.49
N LYS A 43 -5.41 4.53 2.27
CA LYS A 43 -6.66 3.80 2.43
C LYS A 43 -7.77 4.55 1.71
N TRP A 44 -8.40 3.91 0.75
CA TRP A 44 -9.56 4.44 0.04
C TRP A 44 -10.83 3.87 0.63
N THR A 45 -11.69 4.75 1.13
CA THR A 45 -13.00 4.39 1.67
C THR A 45 -14.07 4.78 0.65
N MET A 46 -14.76 3.79 0.10
CA MET A 46 -15.81 3.96 -0.91
C MET A 46 -17.17 3.65 -0.31
N ASN A 47 -18.05 4.64 -0.33
CA ASN A 47 -19.45 4.46 0.02
C ASN A 47 -20.18 3.81 -1.15
N LYS A 48 -20.92 2.74 -0.87
CA LYS A 48 -21.76 2.05 -1.86
C LYS A 48 -23.20 2.53 -1.74
N ASN A 49 -23.93 2.46 -2.84
CA ASN A 49 -25.32 2.91 -2.94
C ASN A 49 -26.27 2.19 -1.98
N ASN A 50 -25.89 1.01 -1.47
CA ASN A 50 -26.65 0.24 -0.48
C ASN A 50 -26.33 0.63 0.99
N GLY A 51 -25.70 1.78 1.22
CA GLY A 51 -25.33 2.27 2.54
C GLY A 51 -24.12 1.56 3.16
N LYS A 52 -23.54 0.55 2.50
CA LYS A 52 -22.33 -0.12 2.97
C LYS A 52 -21.09 0.66 2.53
N THR A 53 -20.06 0.60 3.35
CA THR A 53 -18.75 1.18 3.01
C THR A 53 -17.73 0.05 2.83
N SER A 54 -16.92 0.14 1.78
CA SER A 54 -15.75 -0.73 1.59
C SER A 54 -14.47 0.08 1.63
N SER A 55 -13.42 -0.49 2.21
CA SER A 55 -12.10 0.12 2.22
C SER A 55 -11.10 -0.74 1.46
N SER A 56 -10.22 -0.09 0.70
CA SER A 56 -9.10 -0.71 0.00
C SER A 56 -7.80 0.00 0.39
N TYR A 57 -6.73 -0.75 0.63
CA TYR A 57 -5.40 -0.18 0.76
C TYR A 57 -4.73 -0.18 -0.61
N VAL A 58 -4.16 0.96 -1.00
CA VAL A 58 -3.64 1.18 -2.34
C VAL A 58 -2.24 1.77 -2.28
N LEU A 59 -1.37 1.28 -3.17
CA LEU A 59 -0.06 1.87 -3.43
C LEU A 59 -0.21 2.87 -4.58
N VAL A 60 0.09 4.15 -4.34
CA VAL A 60 -0.33 5.24 -5.24
C VAL A 60 0.85 5.95 -5.90
N LYS A 61 1.50 6.89 -5.20
CA LYS A 61 2.65 7.61 -5.77
C LYS A 61 3.82 6.65 -5.97
N HIS A 62 4.57 6.84 -7.05
CA HIS A 62 5.70 6.00 -7.48
C HIS A 62 5.35 4.59 -7.97
N TRP A 63 4.09 4.15 -7.85
CA TRP A 63 3.69 2.82 -8.35
C TRP A 63 3.97 2.65 -9.85
N ASN A 64 3.68 3.66 -10.67
CA ASN A 64 3.96 3.61 -12.11
C ASN A 64 5.44 3.51 -12.43
N ASP A 65 6.32 4.02 -11.57
CA ASP A 65 7.76 3.90 -11.79
C ASP A 65 8.24 2.51 -11.40
N VAL A 66 7.68 1.93 -10.32
CA VAL A 66 7.90 0.54 -9.91
C VAL A 66 7.46 -0.41 -11.03
N THR A 67 6.27 -0.22 -11.60
CA THR A 67 5.78 -1.10 -12.68
C THR A 67 6.68 -1.03 -13.90
N LYS A 68 7.11 0.16 -14.33
CA LYS A 68 8.04 0.33 -15.45
C LYS A 68 9.39 -0.33 -15.20
N ARG A 69 10.02 -0.10 -14.04
CA ARG A 69 11.33 -0.67 -13.70
C ARG A 69 11.34 -2.19 -13.65
N ASN A 70 10.23 -2.79 -13.21
CA ASN A 70 10.13 -4.24 -13.01
C ASN A 70 9.34 -4.95 -14.11
N GLY A 71 8.94 -4.24 -15.18
CA GLY A 71 8.15 -4.80 -16.29
C GLY A 71 6.84 -5.43 -15.83
N LEU A 72 6.14 -4.81 -14.87
CA LEU A 72 4.90 -5.35 -14.32
C LEU A 72 3.72 -5.04 -15.22
N GLU A 73 2.94 -6.07 -15.54
CA GLU A 73 1.77 -5.98 -16.41
C GLU A 73 0.53 -6.56 -15.73
N SER A 74 -0.64 -6.16 -16.22
CA SER A 74 -1.90 -6.74 -15.78
C SER A 74 -1.93 -8.24 -16.05
N GLY A 75 -2.43 -9.03 -15.10
CA GLY A 75 -2.49 -10.49 -15.18
C GLY A 75 -1.27 -11.20 -14.59
N MET A 76 -0.19 -10.49 -14.27
CA MET A 76 0.93 -11.08 -13.54
C MET A 76 0.53 -11.45 -12.11
N LYS A 77 0.92 -12.66 -11.67
CA LYS A 77 0.73 -13.10 -10.29
C LYS A 77 1.87 -12.60 -9.42
N MET A 78 1.52 -11.81 -8.41
CA MET A 78 2.45 -11.18 -7.50
C MET A 78 1.99 -11.41 -6.06
N GLN A 79 2.94 -11.44 -5.15
CA GLN A 79 2.73 -11.43 -3.72
C GLN A 79 3.22 -10.10 -3.15
N LEU A 80 2.42 -9.48 -2.29
CA LEU A 80 2.82 -8.30 -1.52
C LEU A 80 2.91 -8.69 -0.05
N TRP A 81 4.13 -8.69 0.49
CA TRP A 81 4.40 -9.02 1.88
C TRP A 81 4.57 -7.76 2.70
N ALA A 82 3.93 -7.70 3.87
CA ALA A 82 4.14 -6.65 4.85
C ALA A 82 5.05 -7.17 5.97
N PHE A 83 6.05 -6.39 6.35
CA PHE A 83 6.95 -6.70 7.47
C PHE A 83 7.37 -5.42 8.20
N ARG A 84 8.07 -5.59 9.33
CA ARG A 84 8.59 -4.47 10.13
C ARG A 84 10.10 -4.52 10.16
N LYS A 85 10.74 -3.37 10.00
CA LYS A 85 12.16 -3.15 10.28
C LYS A 85 12.27 -2.00 11.28
N ASP A 86 12.73 -2.29 12.49
CA ASP A 86 12.84 -1.32 13.58
C ASP A 86 11.53 -0.50 13.73
N GLU A 87 10.40 -1.21 13.84
CA GLU A 87 9.02 -0.68 13.92
C GLU A 87 8.44 -0.05 12.65
N ASN A 88 9.26 0.26 11.65
CA ASN A 88 8.80 0.85 10.38
C ASN A 88 8.12 -0.19 9.49
N LEU A 89 6.93 0.13 8.98
CA LEU A 89 6.24 -0.71 8.00
C LEU A 89 7.04 -0.72 6.70
N CYS A 90 7.36 -1.91 6.23
CA CYS A 90 8.00 -2.14 4.96
C CYS A 90 7.19 -3.17 4.16
N PHE A 91 7.27 -3.05 2.84
CA PHE A 91 6.70 -4.02 1.91
C PHE A 91 7.78 -4.71 1.09
N ALA A 92 7.51 -5.95 0.69
CA ALA A 92 8.27 -6.64 -0.36
C ALA A 92 7.29 -7.14 -1.42
N LEU A 93 7.55 -6.76 -2.67
CA LEU A 93 6.78 -7.21 -3.82
C LEU A 93 7.54 -8.34 -4.52
N VAL A 94 6.94 -9.51 -4.54
CA VAL A 94 7.57 -10.75 -5.02
C VAL A 94 6.78 -11.27 -6.21
N LYS A 95 7.46 -11.52 -7.32
CA LYS A 95 6.87 -12.20 -8.48
C LYS A 95 6.76 -13.70 -8.18
N ILE A 96 5.57 -14.28 -8.38
CA ILE A 96 5.36 -15.71 -8.26
C ILE A 96 5.34 -16.26 -9.68
N SER A 97 6.40 -16.98 -10.05
CA SER A 97 6.50 -17.73 -11.31
C SER A 97 5.47 -18.84 -11.40
#